data_AF-A0A0W7YVS2-F1
#
_entry.id   AF-A0A0W7YVS2-F1
#
_cell.length_a   1.000
_cell.length_b   1.000
_cell.length_c   1.000
_cell.angle_alpha   90.00
_cell.angle_beta   90.00
_cell.angle_gamma   90.00
#
_symmetry.space_group_name_H-M   'P 1'
#
loop_
_entity.id
_entity.type
_entity.pdbx_description
1 polymer ?
#
loop_
_entity_poly.entity_id
_entity_poly.type
_entity_poly.pdbx_seq_one_letter_code
_entity_poly.pdbx_strand_id
1 'polypeptide(L)'
;MQQIGRVVGHQAGGNVDAWVVWDPYFAIAQQRYGARALVDTITQPSLASSSYYMANRDFAQKQGALLAEILKTLQQTTHWASANRDELVQLASQDTGLDPEVWRTAYGRANLDLQPISTAHVAQQQQLADSFHALGIIPRKLQVQEIVWNWQV
;
A
#
# COMPACT_ATOMS: atom_id res chain seq x y z
N MET A 1 -0.88 -1.82 1.45
CA MET A 1 -0.62 -0.51 2.08
C MET A 1 -1.38 0.57 1.31
N GLN A 2 -2.65 0.76 1.65
CA GLN A 2 -3.40 1.98 1.34
C GLN A 2 -4.29 2.24 2.54
N GLN A 3 -3.90 3.19 3.39
CA GLN A 3 -4.85 3.74 4.34
C GLN A 3 -5.78 4.61 3.51
N ILE A 4 -6.98 4.11 3.21
CA ILE A 4 -8.06 4.89 2.60
C ILE A 4 -8.84 5.44 3.78
N GLY A 5 -8.30 6.49 4.40
CA GLY A 5 -8.99 7.17 5.47
C GLY A 5 -9.76 8.35 4.91
N ARG A 6 -11.06 8.48 5.23
CA ARG A 6 -11.72 9.78 5.09
C ARG A 6 -11.11 10.67 6.17
N VAL A 7 -10.36 11.68 5.77
CA VAL A 7 -9.74 12.66 6.66
C VAL A 7 -10.59 13.91 6.64
N VAL A 8 -11.04 14.40 7.80
CA VAL A 8 -11.57 15.77 7.92
C VAL A 8 -10.41 16.66 8.30
N GLY A 9 -10.13 17.63 7.45
CA GLY A 9 -9.07 18.61 7.65
C GLY A 9 -9.16 19.69 6.59
N HIS A 10 -9.11 20.95 7.03
CA HIS A 10 -9.19 22.12 6.17
C HIS A 10 -7.96 22.13 5.24
N GLN A 11 -8.13 21.71 3.98
CA GLN A 11 -7.09 21.90 2.97
C GLN A 11 -6.94 23.39 2.68
N ALA A 12 -5.75 23.82 2.24
CA ALA A 12 -5.49 25.20 1.84
C ALA A 12 -6.57 25.68 0.85
N GLY A 13 -7.50 26.51 1.34
CA GLY A 13 -8.64 27.04 0.58
C GLY A 13 -10.04 26.68 1.11
N GLY A 14 -10.19 25.75 2.06
CA GLY A 14 -11.46 25.53 2.79
C GLY A 14 -12.62 24.88 2.01
N ASN A 15 -12.36 24.33 0.81
CA ASN A 15 -13.42 23.88 -0.11
C ASN A 15 -13.73 22.36 -0.06
N VAL A 16 -13.16 21.60 0.89
CA VAL A 16 -13.35 20.14 0.97
C VAL A 16 -13.60 19.72 2.42
N ASP A 17 -14.72 19.03 2.65
CA ASP A 17 -15.08 18.52 3.98
C ASP A 17 -14.31 17.27 4.38
N ALA A 18 -14.05 16.37 3.42
CA ALA A 18 -13.27 15.16 3.66
C ALA A 18 -12.52 14.69 2.40
N TRP A 19 -11.36 14.07 2.61
CA TRP A 19 -10.54 13.49 1.53
C TRP A 19 -10.11 12.07 1.88
N VAL A 20 -10.10 11.19 0.87
CA VAL A 20 -9.57 9.83 0.96
C VAL A 20 -8.08 9.85 0.60
N VAL A 21 -7.21 9.57 1.56
CA VAL A 21 -5.76 9.73 1.39
C VAL A 21 -4.94 8.76 2.23
N TRP A 22 -3.75 8.42 1.72
CA TRP A 22 -2.77 7.55 2.34
C TRP A 22 -1.52 8.30 2.86
N ASP A 23 -0.60 7.59 3.49
CA ASP A 23 0.70 8.14 3.90
C ASP A 23 1.67 8.40 2.74
N PRO A 24 2.54 9.42 2.85
CA PRO A 24 2.76 10.30 4.01
C PRO A 24 1.79 11.50 4.08
N TYR A 25 0.90 11.66 3.10
CA TYR A 25 0.02 12.83 3.02
C TYR A 25 -0.92 12.95 4.21
N PHE A 26 -1.41 11.83 4.76
CA PHE A 26 -2.20 11.89 5.98
C PHE A 26 -1.36 12.39 7.16
N ALA A 27 -0.15 11.88 7.38
CA ALA A 27 0.75 12.39 8.41
C ALA A 27 1.06 13.89 8.24
N ILE A 28 1.29 14.35 7.01
CA ILE A 28 1.44 15.80 6.69
C ILE A 28 0.18 16.58 7.10
N ALA A 29 -1.00 16.08 6.76
CA ALA A 29 -2.25 16.76 7.06
C ALA A 29 -2.53 16.83 8.57
N GLN A 30 -2.17 15.78 9.32
CA GLN A 30 -2.22 15.79 10.78
C GLN A 30 -1.29 16.85 11.35
N GLN A 31 -0.03 16.88 10.90
CA GLN A 31 0.99 17.79 11.41
C GLN A 31 0.69 19.26 11.08
N ARG A 32 0.29 19.56 9.84
CA ARG A 32 0.16 20.95 9.34
C ARG A 32 -1.22 21.54 9.52
N TYR A 33 -2.27 20.72 9.47
CA TYR A 33 -3.66 21.19 9.39
C TYR A 33 -4.55 20.63 10.51
N GLY A 34 -3.98 19.90 11.48
CA GLY A 34 -4.75 19.30 12.57
C GLY A 34 -5.78 18.28 12.08
N ALA A 35 -5.56 17.69 10.91
CA ALA A 35 -6.49 16.77 10.31
C ALA A 35 -6.66 15.50 11.17
N ARG A 36 -7.83 14.89 11.13
CA ARG A 36 -8.11 13.64 11.84
C ARG A 36 -8.75 12.59 10.94
N ALA A 37 -8.46 11.33 11.22
CA ALA A 37 -9.17 10.23 10.58
C ALA A 37 -10.64 10.25 11.04
N LEU A 38 -11.56 10.17 10.08
CA LEU A 38 -12.95 9.74 10.32
C LEU A 38 -13.05 8.22 10.36
N VAL A 39 -12.29 7.58 9.48
CA VAL A 39 -12.20 6.13 9.31
C VAL A 39 -10.76 5.84 8.89
N ASP A 40 -10.18 4.74 9.35
CA ASP A 40 -8.89 4.25 8.91
C ASP A 40 -8.83 2.72 8.95
N THR A 41 -7.78 2.15 8.35
CA THR A 41 -7.62 0.70 8.27
C THR A 41 -7.05 0.08 9.55
N ILE A 42 -6.65 0.90 10.54
CA ILE A 42 -6.13 0.43 11.84
C ILE A 42 -7.32 0.07 12.73
N THR A 43 -8.31 0.96 12.78
CA THR A 43 -9.56 0.81 13.54
C THR A 43 -10.59 -0.02 12.80
N GLN A 44 -10.54 -0.06 11.46
CA GLN A 44 -11.39 -0.92 10.62
C GLN A 44 -10.55 -1.79 9.67
N PRO A 45 -10.01 -2.93 10.15
CA PRO A 45 -9.14 -3.80 9.36
C PRO A 45 -9.78 -4.37 8.09
N SER A 46 -11.12 -4.42 8.02
CA SER A 46 -11.85 -4.83 6.80
C SER A 46 -11.62 -3.90 5.61
N LEU A 47 -11.16 -2.67 5.85
CA LEU A 47 -10.80 -1.70 4.81
C LEU A 47 -9.35 -1.84 4.35
N ALA A 48 -8.54 -2.67 5.02
CA ALA A 48 -7.14 -2.85 4.67
C ALA A 48 -7.01 -3.56 3.32
N SER A 49 -6.14 -3.05 2.44
CA SER A 49 -5.81 -3.67 1.17
C SER A 49 -4.32 -3.97 1.04
N SER A 50 -4.03 -5.08 0.36
CA SER A 50 -2.67 -5.47 0.01
C SER A 50 -2.13 -4.67 -1.18
N SER A 51 -0.82 -4.46 -1.20
CA SER A 51 -0.10 -3.91 -2.35
C SER A 51 0.57 -5.06 -3.08
N TYR A 52 0.62 -4.99 -4.41
CA TYR A 52 1.16 -6.06 -5.24
C TYR A 52 2.26 -5.54 -6.16
N TYR A 53 3.32 -6.33 -6.34
CA TYR A 53 4.26 -6.14 -7.43
C TYR A 53 3.65 -6.70 -8.72
N MET A 54 3.83 -5.97 -9.82
CA MET A 54 3.36 -6.37 -11.14
C MET A 54 4.55 -6.58 -12.06
N ALA A 55 4.51 -7.67 -12.83
CA ALA A 55 5.51 -7.99 -13.83
C ALA A 55 4.82 -8.32 -15.16
N ASN A 56 5.54 -8.10 -16.27
CA ASN A 56 5.07 -8.56 -17.57
C ASN A 56 4.99 -10.10 -17.59
N ARG A 57 3.92 -10.66 -18.17
CA ARG A 57 3.68 -12.10 -18.22
C ARG A 57 4.82 -12.88 -18.88
N ASP A 58 5.33 -12.41 -20.01
CA ASP A 58 6.42 -13.07 -20.73
C ASP A 58 7.70 -13.08 -19.90
N PHE A 59 8.00 -11.98 -19.20
CA PHE A 59 9.16 -11.91 -18.32
C PHE A 59 9.02 -12.90 -17.16
N ALA A 60 7.87 -12.90 -16.46
CA ALA A 60 7.63 -13.82 -15.35
C ALA A 60 7.70 -15.30 -15.76
N GLN A 61 7.29 -15.62 -16.99
CA GLN A 61 7.37 -16.99 -17.53
C GLN A 61 8.78 -17.38 -17.98
N LYS A 62 9.48 -16.51 -18.70
CA LYS A 62 10.80 -16.81 -19.29
C LYS A 62 11.94 -16.65 -18.28
N GLN A 63 11.77 -15.77 -17.29
CA GLN A 63 12.80 -15.38 -16.32
C GLN A 63 12.35 -15.64 -14.87
N GLY A 64 11.62 -16.74 -14.65
CA GLY A 64 11.04 -17.06 -13.34
C GLY A 64 12.06 -17.16 -12.20
N ALA A 65 13.23 -17.74 -12.45
CA ALA A 65 14.30 -17.83 -11.45
C ALA A 65 14.85 -16.44 -11.08
N LEU A 66 15.12 -15.59 -12.08
CA LEU A 66 15.57 -14.21 -11.85
C LEU A 66 14.50 -13.40 -11.11
N LEU A 67 13.23 -13.55 -11.49
CA LEU A 67 12.12 -12.86 -10.81
C LEU A 67 11.99 -13.32 -9.35
N ALA A 68 12.17 -14.61 -9.07
CA ALA A 68 12.17 -15.12 -7.70
C ALA A 68 13.32 -14.54 -6.88
N GLU A 69 14.53 -14.42 -7.43
CA GLU A 69 15.67 -13.78 -6.76
C GLU A 69 15.41 -12.29 -6.50
N ILE A 70 14.84 -11.55 -7.45
CA ILE A 70 14.43 -10.15 -7.25
C ILE A 70 13.44 -10.04 -6.07
N LEU A 71 12.43 -10.91 -6.00
CA LEU A 71 11.47 -10.90 -4.89
C LEU A 71 12.11 -11.26 -3.54
N LYS A 72 13.06 -12.20 -3.51
CA LYS A 72 13.84 -12.50 -2.28
C LYS A 72 14.63 -11.28 -1.81
N THR A 73 15.31 -10.60 -2.71
CA THR A 73 16.05 -9.38 -2.37
C THR A 73 15.09 -8.29 -1.85
N LEU A 74 13.95 -8.07 -2.51
CA LEU A 74 12.94 -7.12 -2.04
C LEU A 74 12.39 -7.50 -0.65
N GLN A 75 12.19 -8.79 -0.39
CA GLN A 75 11.73 -9.28 0.91
C GLN A 75 12.78 -9.01 2.00
N GLN A 76 14.05 -9.29 1.74
CA GLN A 76 15.15 -8.99 2.65
C GLN A 76 15.27 -7.49 2.93
N THR A 77 15.18 -6.65 1.90
CA THR A 77 15.19 -5.18 2.06
C THR A 77 13.98 -4.70 2.87
N THR A 78 12.79 -5.27 2.64
CA THR A 78 11.58 -4.93 3.39
C THR A 78 11.71 -5.32 4.86
N HIS A 79 12.26 -6.49 5.16
CA HIS A 79 12.54 -6.91 6.53
C HIS A 79 13.56 -6.00 7.21
N TRP A 80 14.63 -5.64 6.51
CA TRP A 80 15.60 -4.66 7.02
C TRP A 80 14.93 -3.33 7.34
N ALA A 81 14.09 -2.80 6.44
CA ALA A 81 13.36 -1.55 6.63
C ALA A 81 12.41 -1.61 7.84
N SER A 82 11.74 -2.75 8.05
CA SER A 82 10.89 -3.00 9.21
C SER A 82 11.68 -3.01 10.53
N ALA A 83 12.87 -3.60 10.52
CA ALA A 83 13.76 -3.67 11.69
C ALA A 83 14.52 -2.35 11.98
N ASN A 84 14.75 -1.52 10.96
CA ASN A 84 15.58 -0.31 11.03
C ASN A 84 14.76 0.95 10.70
N ARG A 85 13.59 1.11 11.34
CA ARG A 85 12.66 2.21 11.04
C ARG A 85 13.28 3.61 11.21
N ASP A 86 14.17 3.80 12.20
CA ASP A 86 14.81 5.10 12.40
C ASP A 86 15.71 5.48 11.22
N GLU A 87 16.48 4.52 10.70
CA GLU A 87 17.32 4.73 9.53
C GLU A 87 16.45 4.94 8.27
N LEU A 88 15.38 4.15 8.12
CA LEU A 88 14.41 4.33 7.05
C LEU A 88 13.78 5.74 7.05
N VAL A 89 13.46 6.29 8.23
CA VAL A 89 12.96 7.66 8.39
C VAL A 89 13.97 8.69 7.87
N GLN A 90 15.26 8.51 8.20
CA GLN A 90 16.31 9.42 7.74
C GLN A 90 16.48 9.35 6.22
N LEU A 91 16.53 8.15 5.65
CA LEU A 91 16.63 7.94 4.21
C LEU A 91 15.46 8.61 3.47
N ALA A 92 14.22 8.34 3.91
CA ALA A 92 13.04 8.91 3.28
C ALA A 92 12.99 10.45 3.40
N SER A 93 13.41 11.00 4.54
CA SER A 93 13.50 12.45 4.72
C SER A 93 14.53 13.08 3.79
N GLN A 94 15.71 12.48 3.65
CA GLN A 94 16.76 12.94 2.73
C GLN A 94 16.30 12.91 1.27
N ASP A 95 15.64 11.84 0.84
CA ASP A 95 15.19 11.67 -0.54
C ASP A 95 14.04 12.61 -0.92
N THR A 96 13.16 12.93 0.03
CA THR A 96 11.92 13.67 -0.25
C THR A 96 11.93 15.13 0.24
N GLY A 97 12.87 15.50 1.11
CA GLY A 97 12.93 16.79 1.78
C GLY A 97 11.81 17.02 2.80
N LEU A 98 11.02 15.99 3.13
CA LEU A 98 9.98 16.08 4.16
C LEU A 98 10.58 15.97 5.56
N ASP A 99 9.92 16.60 6.52
CA ASP A 99 10.23 16.50 7.95
C ASP A 99 10.32 15.02 8.38
N PRO A 100 11.41 14.58 9.04
CA PRO A 100 11.54 13.22 9.56
C PRO A 100 10.34 12.76 10.41
N GLU A 101 9.67 13.65 11.13
CA GLU A 101 8.51 13.29 11.97
C GLU A 101 7.28 12.86 11.16
N VAL A 102 7.14 13.36 9.92
CA VAL A 102 6.11 12.88 8.98
C VAL A 102 6.37 11.42 8.65
N TRP A 103 7.61 11.08 8.30
CA TRP A 103 8.01 9.72 7.98
C TRP A 103 7.95 8.81 9.20
N ARG A 104 8.33 9.30 10.37
CA ARG A 104 8.21 8.56 11.63
C ARG A 104 6.77 8.16 11.91
N THR A 105 5.83 9.09 11.72
CA THR A 105 4.39 8.82 11.86
C THR A 105 3.92 7.79 10.83
N ALA A 106 4.26 7.99 9.55
CA ALA A 106 3.86 7.12 8.46
C ALA A 106 4.39 5.69 8.61
N TYR A 107 5.70 5.53 8.84
CA TYR A 107 6.33 4.21 9.00
C TYR A 107 6.01 3.56 10.35
N GLY A 108 5.69 4.34 11.37
CA GLY A 108 5.24 3.85 12.68
C GLY A 108 3.93 3.07 12.60
N ARG A 109 3.04 3.42 11.66
CA ARG A 109 1.77 2.70 11.42
C ARG A 109 1.80 1.76 10.22
N ALA A 110 2.91 1.70 9.49
CA ALA A 110 3.07 0.81 8.35
C ALA A 110 3.42 -0.61 8.80
N ASN A 111 2.70 -1.60 8.26
CA ASN A 111 3.14 -2.99 8.27
C ASN A 111 4.07 -3.22 7.07
N LEU A 112 5.39 -3.18 7.31
CA LEU A 112 6.42 -3.37 6.30
C LEU A 112 6.75 -4.86 6.20
N ASP A 113 6.07 -5.53 5.27
CA ASP A 113 6.23 -6.96 5.01
C ASP A 113 6.00 -7.27 3.53
N LEU A 114 6.71 -8.26 3.02
CA LEU A 114 6.55 -8.78 1.66
C LEU A 114 6.47 -10.30 1.72
N GLN A 115 5.33 -10.85 1.30
CA GLN A 115 5.05 -12.28 1.33
C GLN A 115 4.55 -12.78 -0.03
N PRO A 116 4.66 -14.09 -0.30
CA PRO A 116 3.95 -14.71 -1.42
C PRO A 116 2.45 -14.42 -1.39
N ILE A 117 1.83 -14.45 -2.58
CA ILE A 117 0.39 -14.25 -2.71
C ILE A 117 -0.33 -15.47 -2.10
N SER A 118 -1.15 -15.25 -1.07
CA SER A 118 -1.96 -16.27 -0.43
C SER A 118 -3.33 -16.38 -1.10
N THR A 119 -4.06 -17.47 -0.84
CA THR A 119 -5.45 -17.62 -1.28
C THR A 119 -6.36 -16.52 -0.74
N ALA A 120 -6.11 -16.04 0.47
CA ALA A 120 -6.83 -14.91 1.06
C ALA A 120 -6.61 -13.61 0.27
N HIS A 121 -5.37 -13.35 -0.18
CA HIS A 121 -5.07 -12.20 -1.04
C HIS A 121 -5.82 -12.28 -2.37
N VAL A 122 -5.87 -13.46 -3.00
CA VAL A 122 -6.60 -13.66 -4.26
C VAL A 122 -8.11 -13.45 -4.06
N ALA A 123 -8.68 -14.02 -2.99
CA ALA A 123 -10.10 -13.88 -2.68
C ALA A 123 -10.50 -12.42 -2.43
N GLN A 124 -9.69 -11.68 -1.64
CA GLN A 124 -9.93 -10.26 -1.38
C GLN A 124 -9.90 -9.43 -2.67
N GLN A 125 -8.88 -9.63 -3.50
CA GLN A 125 -8.74 -8.90 -4.76
C GLN A 125 -9.82 -9.28 -5.78
N GLN A 126 -10.29 -10.53 -5.78
CA GLN A 126 -11.42 -10.97 -6.59
C GLN A 126 -12.72 -10.29 -6.15
N GLN A 127 -12.99 -10.21 -4.85
CA GLN A 127 -14.16 -9.50 -4.32
C GLN A 127 -14.15 -8.02 -4.72
N LEU A 128 -12.97 -7.38 -4.73
CA LEU A 128 -12.81 -6.01 -5.20
C LEU A 128 -13.12 -5.89 -6.70
N ALA A 129 -12.57 -6.78 -7.53
CA ALA A 129 -12.82 -6.80 -8.97
C ALA A 129 -14.31 -7.02 -9.29
N ASP A 130 -14.97 -7.93 -8.58
CA ASP A 130 -16.40 -8.20 -8.75
C ASP A 130 -17.25 -6.99 -8.33
N SER A 131 -16.89 -6.32 -7.23
CA SER A 131 -17.56 -5.10 -6.78
C SER A 131 -17.41 -3.97 -7.80
N PHE A 132 -16.21 -3.78 -8.36
CA PHE A 132 -15.94 -2.77 -9.38
C PHE A 132 -16.72 -3.05 -10.67
N HIS A 133 -16.85 -4.30 -11.05
CA HIS A 133 -17.66 -4.69 -12.20
C HIS A 133 -19.16 -4.47 -11.93
N ALA A 134 -19.66 -4.87 -10.77
CA ALA A 134 -21.06 -4.67 -10.38
C ALA A 134 -21.46 -3.18 -10.32
N LEU A 135 -20.52 -2.30 -9.94
CA LEU A 135 -20.68 -0.85 -9.96
C LEU A 135 -20.46 -0.22 -11.34
N GLY A 136 -20.10 -1.00 -12.37
CA GLY A 136 -19.82 -0.50 -13.72
C GLY A 136 -18.53 0.30 -13.87
N ILE A 137 -17.62 0.25 -12.88
CA ILE A 137 -16.32 0.94 -12.90
C ILE A 137 -15.38 0.27 -13.91
N ILE A 138 -15.42 -1.06 -14.00
CA ILE A 138 -14.68 -1.82 -15.00
C ILE A 138 -15.66 -2.54 -15.94
N PRO A 139 -15.37 -2.59 -17.25
CA PRO A 139 -16.33 -3.09 -18.24
C PRO A 139 -16.35 -4.62 -18.38
N ARG A 140 -15.39 -5.33 -17.78
CA ARG A 140 -15.25 -6.78 -17.88
C ARG A 140 -15.07 -7.41 -16.52
N LYS A 141 -15.71 -8.56 -16.33
CA LYS A 141 -15.41 -9.44 -15.20
C LYS A 141 -13.99 -9.99 -15.35
N LEU A 142 -13.24 -9.95 -14.25
CA LEU A 142 -11.86 -10.43 -14.18
C LEU A 142 -11.79 -11.72 -13.35
N GLN A 143 -10.84 -12.59 -13.69
CA GLN A 143 -10.46 -13.73 -12.86
C GLN A 143 -9.05 -13.48 -12.31
N VAL A 144 -8.96 -13.03 -11.06
CA VAL A 144 -7.68 -12.63 -10.45
C VAL A 144 -6.69 -13.79 -10.41
N GLN A 145 -7.16 -15.02 -10.20
CA GLN A 145 -6.29 -16.20 -10.15
C GLN A 145 -5.46 -16.41 -11.43
N GLU A 146 -5.93 -15.95 -12.60
CA GLU A 146 -5.24 -16.10 -13.90
C GLU A 146 -4.02 -15.19 -14.07
N ILE A 147 -3.85 -14.20 -13.19
CA ILE A 147 -2.74 -13.24 -13.20
C ILE A 147 -1.81 -13.39 -11.99
N VAL A 148 -2.09 -14.35 -11.11
CA VAL A 148 -1.22 -14.65 -9.96
C VAL A 148 -0.01 -15.45 -10.44
N TRP A 149 1.17 -14.94 -10.13
CA TRP A 149 2.42 -15.67 -10.30
C TRP A 149 2.97 -16.05 -8.92
N ASN A 150 3.28 -17.33 -8.74
CA ASN A 150 3.79 -17.88 -7.48
C ASN A 150 5.27 -18.21 -7.62
N TRP A 151 6.05 -17.77 -6.63
CA TRP A 151 7.50 -17.94 -6.58
C TRP A 151 7.96 -18.90 -5.49
N GLN A 152 7.03 -19.64 -4.90
CA GLN A 152 7.35 -20.78 -4.04
C GLN A 152 7.81 -21.93 -4.94
N VAL A 153 9.13 -22.13 -4.96
CA VAL A 153 9.84 -23.33 -5.40
C VAL A 153 10.56 -23.89 -4.19
#